data_AF-A0A960N7G5-F1
#
_entry.id   AF-A0A960N7G5-F1
#
_cell.length_a   1.000
_cell.length_b   1.000
_cell.length_c   1.000
_cell.angle_alpha   90.00
_cell.angle_beta   90.00
_cell.angle_gamma   90.00
#
_symmetry.space_group_name_H-M   'P 1'
#
loop_
_entity.id
_entity.type
_entity.pdbx_description
1 polymer ?
#
loop_
_entity_poly.entity_id
_entity_poly.type
_entity_poly.pdbx_seq_one_letter_code
_entity_poly.pdbx_strand_id
1 'polypeptide(L)'
;DRESAAREVLVRVMVSPHFLFKAETVPATGDPSKFTLTDDGDLRLTAWEVASRLSYFLWSSMPDTELRRVAADGSLLKPEILVAQSKRLLKDPRASSLAHEFAGQWLKFGAFDQHDGVDTKKFPEMTPEIRADMYREAMEFFTRLFREDRKVMDVVTGDTTFLNERLAKFYGVPGVTGGEFREVKVVEYHRGGLLGMGAMLTKTSRPHRTSPVVRGDYLHTVVLGNTSPPPPASVPKLDESSLKPASLREALMRHREDPACSVCHERIDPLGFTLESYDPIGRYRPNDDSGTAIDNTGALSDGTELKGME
;
A
#
# COMPACT_ATOMS: atom_id res chain seq x y z
N ASP A 1 0.74 27.86 40.71
CA ASP A 1 1.91 27.05 41.14
C ASP A 1 2.76 26.70 39.90
N ARG A 2 3.91 26.04 40.07
CA ARG A 2 4.84 25.72 38.96
C ARG A 2 4.29 24.70 37.95
N GLU A 3 3.49 23.76 38.42
CA GLU A 3 2.85 22.73 37.60
C GLU A 3 1.78 23.34 36.71
N SER A 4 0.94 24.23 37.25
CA SER A 4 -0.06 24.97 36.47
C SER A 4 0.59 25.82 35.38
N ALA A 5 1.68 26.53 35.70
CA ALA A 5 2.41 27.35 34.73
C ALA A 5 3.05 26.49 33.61
N ALA A 6 3.66 25.36 33.96
CA ALA A 6 4.23 24.43 32.97
C ALA A 6 3.13 23.84 32.07
N ARG A 7 1.99 23.47 32.65
CA ARG A 7 0.82 22.97 31.92
C ARG A 7 0.30 24.00 30.92
N GLU A 8 0.12 25.25 31.33
CA GLU A 8 -0.36 26.32 30.43
C GLU A 8 0.57 26.55 29.25
N VAL A 9 1.90 26.54 29.48
CA VAL A 9 2.88 26.67 28.40
C VAL A 9 2.79 25.51 27.42
N LEU A 10 2.72 24.27 27.90
CA LEU A 10 2.57 23.09 27.05
C LEU A 10 1.27 23.12 26.25
N VAL A 11 0.15 23.48 26.89
CA VAL A 11 -1.13 23.66 26.20
C VAL A 11 -1.01 24.71 25.10
N ARG A 12 -0.43 25.88 25.40
CA ARG A 12 -0.23 26.96 24.42
C ARG A 12 0.62 26.52 23.23
N VAL A 13 1.67 25.73 23.47
CA VAL A 13 2.49 25.15 22.40
C VAL A 13 1.67 24.16 21.57
N MET A 14 0.98 23.21 22.21
CA MET A 14 0.22 22.16 21.51
C MET A 14 -0.97 22.69 20.71
N VAL A 15 -1.58 23.81 21.11
CA VAL A 15 -2.68 24.46 20.37
C VAL A 15 -2.21 25.57 19.43
N SER A 16 -0.89 25.82 19.35
CA SER A 16 -0.33 26.81 18.43
C SER A 16 -0.50 26.34 16.99
N PRO A 17 -0.93 27.22 16.06
CA PRO A 17 -0.92 26.90 14.63
C PRO A 17 0.45 26.44 14.12
N HIS A 18 1.54 26.96 14.68
CA HIS A 18 2.91 26.56 14.29
C HIS A 18 3.28 25.14 14.74
N PHE A 19 2.56 24.59 15.72
CA PHE A 19 2.71 23.21 16.16
C PHE A 19 1.79 22.28 15.36
N LEU A 20 0.52 22.68 15.20
CA LEU A 20 -0.52 21.90 14.52
C LEU A 20 -0.31 21.82 13.00
N PHE A 21 0.24 22.86 12.39
CA PHE A 21 0.45 22.94 10.95
C PHE A 21 1.94 23.04 10.62
N LYS A 22 2.34 22.35 9.55
CA LYS A 22 3.62 22.55 8.87
C LYS A 22 3.41 23.54 7.74
N ALA A 23 3.27 24.82 8.09
CA ALA A 23 3.10 25.88 7.11
C ALA A 23 4.45 26.30 6.51
N GLU A 24 4.48 26.50 5.20
CA GLU A 24 5.51 27.32 4.57
C GLU A 24 5.26 28.76 4.98
N THR A 25 6.31 29.41 5.47
CA THR A 25 6.24 30.79 5.89
C THR A 25 6.40 31.69 4.68
N VAL A 26 5.31 32.33 4.26
CA VAL A 26 5.38 33.49 3.37
C VAL A 26 5.88 34.66 4.22
N PRO A 27 7.02 35.31 3.87
CA PRO A 27 7.46 36.52 4.55
C PRO A 27 6.32 37.51 4.79
N ALA A 28 6.11 37.86 6.07
CA ALA A 28 4.96 38.64 6.55
C ALA A 28 4.81 40.03 5.90
N THR A 29 5.85 40.52 5.22
CA THR A 29 5.85 41.88 4.66
C THR A 29 5.20 42.00 3.28
N GLY A 30 4.82 40.90 2.61
CA GLY A 30 4.26 40.97 1.25
C GLY A 30 5.21 41.59 0.21
N ASP A 31 6.48 41.78 0.59
CA ASP A 31 7.53 42.37 -0.23
C ASP A 31 8.09 41.29 -1.16
N PRO A 32 7.77 41.33 -2.47
CA PRO A 32 8.16 40.28 -3.39
C PRO A 32 9.66 40.16 -3.59
N SER A 33 10.42 41.22 -3.26
CA SER A 33 11.89 41.22 -3.37
C SER A 33 12.59 40.29 -2.38
N LYS A 34 11.88 39.82 -1.34
CA LYS A 34 12.39 38.86 -0.36
C LYS A 34 12.04 37.41 -0.68
N PHE A 35 11.26 37.18 -1.73
CA PHE A 35 10.97 35.83 -2.20
C PHE A 35 12.12 35.36 -3.10
N THR A 36 12.69 34.20 -2.78
CA THR A 36 13.48 33.46 -3.77
C THR A 36 12.49 32.61 -4.55
N LEU A 37 12.42 32.78 -5.86
CA LEU A 37 11.54 31.99 -6.71
C LEU A 37 12.31 30.82 -7.35
N THR A 38 11.60 29.74 -7.67
CA THR A 38 12.07 28.72 -8.61
C THR A 38 12.02 29.26 -10.03
N ASP A 39 12.60 28.53 -10.99
CA ASP A 39 12.53 28.89 -12.41
C ASP A 39 11.09 28.93 -12.93
N ASP A 40 10.19 28.15 -12.32
CA ASP A 40 8.75 28.09 -12.62
C ASP A 40 7.93 29.19 -11.92
N GLY A 41 8.58 30.06 -11.14
CA GLY A 41 7.94 31.16 -10.41
C GLY A 41 7.35 30.79 -9.04
N ASP A 42 7.61 29.58 -8.54
CA ASP A 42 7.15 29.14 -7.21
C ASP A 42 8.04 29.67 -6.09
N LEU A 43 7.48 29.84 -4.89
CA LEU A 43 8.28 30.21 -3.72
C LEU A 43 9.26 29.09 -3.36
N ARG A 44 10.56 29.41 -3.36
CA ARG A 44 11.61 28.48 -2.93
C ARG A 44 11.59 28.35 -1.40
N LEU A 45 11.59 27.11 -0.95
CA LEU A 45 11.65 26.76 0.46
C LEU A 45 12.96 27.18 1.10
N THR A 46 12.87 27.63 2.35
CA THR A 46 14.03 27.79 3.22
C THR A 46 14.62 26.44 3.61
N ALA A 47 15.88 26.44 4.06
CA ALA A 47 16.55 25.23 4.52
C ALA A 47 15.81 24.55 5.69
N TRP A 48 15.16 25.32 6.57
CA TRP A 48 14.37 24.79 7.68
C TRP A 48 13.06 24.14 7.24
N GLU A 49 12.41 24.70 6.21
CA GLU A 49 11.21 24.11 5.61
C GLU A 49 11.55 22.84 4.85
N VAL A 50 12.67 22.79 4.11
CA VAL A 50 13.18 21.57 3.48
C VAL A 50 13.49 20.50 4.53
N ALA A 51 14.20 20.85 5.61
CA ALA A 51 14.50 19.91 6.69
C ALA A 51 13.24 19.34 7.33
N SER A 52 12.25 20.20 7.60
CA SER A 52 10.97 19.78 8.18
C SER A 52 10.21 18.88 7.21
N ARG A 53 10.08 19.26 5.93
CA ARG A 53 9.42 18.44 4.93
C ARG A 53 10.09 17.08 4.78
N LEU A 54 11.41 17.06 4.69
CA LEU A 54 12.17 15.83 4.51
C LEU A 54 12.02 14.88 5.71
N SER A 55 12.12 15.40 6.95
CA SER A 55 11.99 14.56 8.15
C SER A 55 10.57 14.05 8.35
N TYR A 56 9.54 14.87 8.12
CA TYR A 56 8.16 14.45 8.30
C TYR A 56 7.69 13.53 7.17
N PHE A 57 8.20 13.71 5.95
CA PHE A 57 7.93 12.79 4.86
C PHE A 57 8.57 11.41 5.12
N LEU A 58 9.86 11.37 5.48
CA LEU A 58 10.59 10.11 5.60
C LEU A 58 10.43 9.41 6.95
N TRP A 59 10.25 10.16 8.04
CA TRP A 59 10.23 9.63 9.43
C TRP A 59 8.94 9.92 10.18
N SER A 60 8.00 10.67 9.60
CA SER A 60 6.81 11.16 10.31
C SER A 60 7.16 11.84 11.64
N SER A 61 8.32 12.49 11.69
CA SER A 61 8.92 13.03 12.91
C SER A 61 9.78 14.26 12.64
N MET A 62 10.18 14.94 13.70
CA MET A 62 10.98 16.16 13.63
C MET A 62 12.40 15.90 13.09
N PRO A 63 13.04 16.89 12.44
CA PRO A 63 14.42 16.75 11.95
C PRO A 63 15.35 16.48 13.12
N ASP A 64 16.34 15.61 12.96
CA ASP A 64 17.34 15.34 13.99
C ASP A 64 18.42 16.44 14.05
N THR A 65 19.37 16.31 14.98
CA THR A 65 20.42 17.32 15.19
C THR A 65 21.23 17.60 13.93
N GLU A 66 21.60 16.57 13.18
CA GLU A 66 22.39 16.76 11.95
C GLU A 66 21.58 17.46 10.86
N LEU A 67 20.32 17.06 10.65
CA LEU A 67 19.46 17.72 9.66
C LEU A 67 19.18 19.18 10.03
N ARG A 68 19.01 19.47 11.32
CA ARG A 68 18.89 20.86 11.83
C ARG A 68 20.18 21.66 11.65
N ARG A 69 21.36 21.03 11.79
CA ARG A 69 22.66 21.69 11.61
C ARG A 69 22.85 22.17 10.18
N VAL A 70 22.64 21.29 9.19
CA VAL A 70 22.75 21.65 7.76
C VAL A 70 21.61 22.57 7.29
N ALA A 71 20.48 22.58 7.99
CA ALA A 71 19.44 23.58 7.78
C ALA A 71 19.87 24.97 8.28
N ALA A 72 20.46 25.03 9.47
CA ALA A 72 20.87 26.27 10.11
C ALA A 72 21.95 27.02 9.33
N ASP A 73 22.91 26.31 8.74
CA ASP A 73 23.98 26.90 7.92
C ASP A 73 23.59 27.07 6.43
N GLY A 74 22.35 26.71 6.06
CA GLY A 74 21.82 26.81 4.70
C GLY A 74 22.37 25.77 3.71
N SER A 75 23.32 24.92 4.11
CA SER A 75 23.94 23.93 3.22
C SER A 75 22.98 22.85 2.75
N LEU A 76 21.87 22.60 3.45
CA LEU A 76 20.84 21.65 3.03
C LEU A 76 20.23 21.99 1.65
N LEU A 77 20.27 23.26 1.23
CA LEU A 77 19.77 23.68 -0.08
C LEU A 77 20.70 23.29 -1.23
N LYS A 78 21.92 22.81 -0.94
CA LYS A 78 22.84 22.29 -1.95
C LYS A 78 22.39 20.90 -2.38
N PRO A 79 22.22 20.62 -3.69
CA PRO A 79 21.70 19.33 -4.18
C PRO A 79 22.44 18.11 -3.62
N GLU A 80 23.76 18.18 -3.53
CA GLU A 80 24.62 17.10 -3.03
C GLU A 80 24.40 16.82 -1.54
N ILE A 81 24.17 17.86 -0.73
CA ILE A 81 23.87 17.72 0.70
C ILE A 81 22.45 17.21 0.90
N LEU A 82 21.49 17.71 0.13
CA LEU A 82 20.11 17.24 0.17
C LEU A 82 20.02 15.74 -0.13
N VAL A 83 20.65 15.28 -1.21
CA VAL A 83 20.70 13.85 -1.57
C VAL A 83 21.39 13.03 -0.48
N ALA A 84 22.51 13.51 0.06
CA ALA A 84 23.22 12.82 1.15
C ALA A 84 22.36 12.68 2.41
N GLN A 85 21.63 13.74 2.80
CA GLN A 85 20.72 13.70 3.93
C GLN A 85 19.53 12.79 3.65
N SER A 86 18.88 12.85 2.48
CA SER A 86 17.79 11.94 2.11
C SER A 86 18.20 10.48 2.24
N LYS A 87 19.37 10.09 1.69
CA LYS A 87 19.91 8.73 1.82
C LYS A 87 20.22 8.33 3.25
N ARG A 88 20.72 9.26 4.07
CA ARG A 88 20.97 9.02 5.50
C ARG A 88 19.66 8.77 6.25
N LEU A 89 18.65 9.59 6.01
CA LEU A 89 17.33 9.47 6.65
C LEU A 89 16.66 8.15 6.26
N LEU A 90 16.73 7.75 4.99
CA LEU A 90 16.22 6.46 4.52
C LEU A 90 16.91 5.27 5.18
N LYS A 91 18.17 5.37 5.62
CA LYS A 91 18.84 4.25 6.31
C LYS A 91 18.47 4.11 7.78
N ASP A 92 17.92 5.15 8.40
CA ASP A 92 17.54 5.18 9.82
C ASP A 92 16.31 4.29 10.08
N PRO A 93 16.23 3.60 11.25
CA PRO A 93 15.06 2.81 11.62
C PRO A 93 13.72 3.54 11.54
N ARG A 94 13.70 4.86 11.78
CA ARG A 94 12.48 5.67 11.68
C ARG A 94 11.88 5.70 10.27
N ALA A 95 12.65 5.38 9.23
CA ALA A 95 12.15 5.29 7.86
C ALA A 95 11.10 4.20 7.65
N SER A 96 10.89 3.29 8.62
CA SER A 96 9.74 2.38 8.60
C SER A 96 8.39 3.13 8.60
N SER A 97 8.35 4.39 9.06
CA SER A 97 7.14 5.20 8.99
C SER A 97 6.71 5.47 7.54
N LEU A 98 7.64 5.50 6.58
CA LEU A 98 7.31 5.68 5.17
C LEU A 98 6.52 4.48 4.62
N ALA A 99 6.84 3.26 5.07
CA ALA A 99 6.04 2.08 4.74
C ALA A 99 4.63 2.16 5.34
N HIS A 100 4.50 2.71 6.56
CA HIS A 100 3.21 2.82 7.24
C HIS A 100 2.33 3.91 6.62
N GLU A 101 2.88 5.12 6.52
CA GLU A 101 2.14 6.31 6.12
C GLU A 101 2.01 6.44 4.61
N PHE A 102 3.12 6.30 3.88
CA PHE A 102 3.08 6.49 2.43
C PHE A 102 2.59 5.23 1.71
N ALA A 103 3.27 4.09 1.89
CA ALA A 103 2.86 2.87 1.18
C ALA A 103 1.50 2.35 1.68
N GLY A 104 1.24 2.42 3.00
CA GLY A 104 -0.04 2.03 3.57
C GLY A 104 -1.24 2.84 3.05
N GLN A 105 -1.06 4.15 2.80
CA GLN A 105 -2.10 4.98 2.17
C GLN A 105 -2.18 4.77 0.67
N TRP A 106 -1.04 4.80 -0.03
CA TRP A 106 -0.96 4.61 -1.48
C TRP A 106 -1.60 3.29 -1.90
N LEU A 107 -1.13 2.19 -1.35
CA LEU A 107 -1.58 0.83 -1.69
C LEU A 107 -2.74 0.35 -0.84
N LYS A 108 -3.30 1.26 -0.03
CA LYS A 108 -4.49 1.07 0.78
C LYS A 108 -4.38 -0.13 1.72
N PHE A 109 -3.26 -0.39 2.39
CA PHE A 109 -3.16 -1.45 3.41
C PHE A 109 -3.03 -0.95 4.85
N GLY A 110 -3.07 0.37 5.06
CA GLY A 110 -3.06 0.96 6.41
C GLY A 110 -4.09 0.32 7.34
N ALA A 111 -3.66 0.02 8.56
CA ALA A 111 -4.44 -0.62 9.62
C ALA A 111 -5.10 -1.97 9.22
N PHE A 112 -4.45 -2.76 8.35
CA PHE A 112 -4.99 -4.06 7.95
C PHE A 112 -5.15 -5.03 9.12
N ASP A 113 -4.35 -4.90 10.18
CA ASP A 113 -4.47 -5.64 11.44
C ASP A 113 -5.82 -5.46 12.15
N GLN A 114 -6.57 -4.40 11.80
CA GLN A 114 -7.92 -4.11 12.31
C GLN A 114 -9.04 -4.49 11.32
N HIS A 115 -8.69 -5.06 10.16
CA HIS A 115 -9.66 -5.38 9.11
C HIS A 115 -10.60 -6.53 9.51
N ASP A 116 -11.91 -6.28 9.48
CA ASP A 116 -12.98 -7.23 9.85
C ASP A 116 -13.80 -7.73 8.64
N GLY A 117 -13.32 -7.51 7.42
CA GLY A 117 -14.03 -7.85 6.18
C GLY A 117 -14.05 -9.33 5.81
N VAL A 118 -13.69 -10.24 6.73
CA VAL A 118 -13.68 -11.69 6.54
C VAL A 118 -14.65 -12.34 7.52
N ASP A 119 -15.49 -13.25 7.04
CA ASP A 119 -16.32 -14.09 7.91
C ASP A 119 -15.46 -15.17 8.59
N THR A 120 -15.10 -14.93 9.85
CA THR A 120 -14.25 -15.82 10.64
C THR A 120 -14.93 -17.14 11.04
N LYS A 121 -16.26 -17.26 10.88
CA LYS A 121 -16.92 -18.57 11.03
C LYS A 121 -16.64 -19.45 9.83
N LYS A 122 -16.61 -18.86 8.63
CA LYS A 122 -16.27 -19.57 7.39
C LYS A 122 -14.76 -19.78 7.24
N PHE A 123 -13.97 -18.80 7.69
CA PHE A 123 -12.51 -18.81 7.62
C PHE A 123 -11.88 -18.70 9.01
N PRO A 124 -11.98 -19.74 9.86
CA PRO A 124 -11.44 -19.72 11.22
C PRO A 124 -9.92 -19.54 11.27
N GLU A 125 -9.21 -19.82 10.19
CA GLU A 125 -7.76 -19.62 10.08
C GLU A 125 -7.35 -18.14 9.99
N MET A 126 -8.28 -17.23 9.68
CA MET A 126 -8.04 -15.78 9.69
C MET A 126 -8.10 -15.21 11.12
N THR A 127 -7.15 -15.65 11.95
CA THR A 127 -7.03 -15.18 13.34
C THR A 127 -6.49 -13.76 13.41
N PRO A 128 -6.66 -13.04 14.55
CA PRO A 128 -6.03 -11.73 14.76
C PRO A 128 -4.51 -11.76 14.54
N GLU A 129 -3.85 -12.84 14.94
CA GLU A 129 -2.40 -12.99 14.80
C GLU A 129 -1.98 -13.16 13.33
N ILE A 130 -2.75 -13.91 12.52
CA ILE A 130 -2.49 -14.02 11.08
C ILE A 130 -2.67 -12.66 10.40
N ARG A 131 -3.70 -11.91 10.78
CA ARG A 131 -3.95 -10.57 10.24
C ARG A 131 -2.83 -9.59 10.57
N ALA A 132 -2.36 -9.61 11.83
CA ALA A 132 -1.23 -8.82 12.28
C ALA A 132 0.06 -9.21 11.53
N ASP A 133 0.27 -10.51 11.26
CA ASP A 133 1.42 -10.97 10.51
C ASP A 133 1.37 -10.58 9.03
N MET A 134 0.21 -10.68 8.37
CA MET A 134 0.04 -10.19 6.99
C MET A 134 0.28 -8.68 6.89
N TYR A 135 -0.17 -7.93 7.88
CA TYR A 135 0.11 -6.50 7.94
C TYR A 135 1.61 -6.24 8.11
N ARG A 136 2.28 -7.01 8.99
CA ARG A 136 3.72 -6.92 9.19
C ARG A 136 4.51 -7.35 7.94
N GLU A 137 4.06 -8.36 7.19
CA GLU A 137 4.66 -8.74 5.89
C GLU A 137 4.76 -7.53 4.96
N ALA A 138 3.64 -6.83 4.73
CA ALA A 138 3.61 -5.64 3.88
C ALA A 138 4.53 -4.54 4.44
N MET A 139 4.46 -4.30 5.75
CA MET A 139 5.29 -3.29 6.42
C MET A 139 6.79 -3.55 6.27
N GLU A 140 7.24 -4.78 6.49
CA GLU A 140 8.66 -5.17 6.36
C GLU A 140 9.11 -5.07 4.90
N PHE A 141 8.26 -5.50 3.95
CA PHE A 141 8.54 -5.41 2.51
C PHE A 141 8.80 -3.97 2.09
N PHE A 142 7.87 -3.05 2.35
CA PHE A 142 8.03 -1.65 1.94
C PHE A 142 9.12 -0.94 2.74
N THR A 143 9.30 -1.29 4.02
CA THR A 143 10.42 -0.76 4.81
C THR A 143 11.74 -1.14 4.15
N ARG A 144 11.90 -2.40 3.74
CA ARG A 144 13.12 -2.86 3.09
C ARG A 144 13.30 -2.23 1.71
N LEU A 145 12.22 -2.13 0.92
CA LEU A 145 12.22 -1.47 -0.39
C LEU A 145 12.81 -0.05 -0.31
N PHE A 146 12.31 0.77 0.63
CA PHE A 146 12.75 2.15 0.79
C PHE A 146 14.15 2.28 1.40
N ARG A 147 14.45 1.54 2.46
CA ARG A 147 15.72 1.66 3.19
C ARG A 147 16.93 1.19 2.38
N GLU A 148 16.70 0.28 1.43
CA GLU A 148 17.74 -0.27 0.56
C GLU A 148 17.80 0.33 -0.84
N ASP A 149 16.91 1.27 -1.18
CA ASP A 149 16.84 1.80 -2.54
C ASP A 149 16.63 0.68 -3.58
N ARG A 150 15.71 -0.27 -3.26
CA ARG A 150 15.36 -1.37 -4.15
C ARG A 150 14.60 -0.85 -5.37
N LYS A 151 14.55 -1.66 -6.43
CA LYS A 151 13.87 -1.26 -7.66
C LYS A 151 12.37 -1.16 -7.39
N VAL A 152 11.73 -0.09 -7.86
CA VAL A 152 10.28 0.06 -7.76
C VAL A 152 9.54 -1.12 -8.40
N MET A 153 10.11 -1.73 -9.43
CA MET A 153 9.53 -2.90 -10.09
C MET A 153 9.43 -4.12 -9.18
N ASP A 154 10.24 -4.21 -8.12
CA ASP A 154 10.16 -5.31 -7.15
C ASP A 154 8.80 -5.34 -6.43
N VAL A 155 8.07 -4.22 -6.39
CA VAL A 155 6.68 -4.17 -5.89
C VAL A 155 5.76 -5.08 -6.70
N VAL A 156 5.98 -5.26 -8.00
CA VAL A 156 5.12 -6.10 -8.86
C VAL A 156 5.79 -7.42 -9.17
N THR A 157 7.07 -7.40 -9.56
CA THR A 157 7.81 -8.56 -10.07
C THR A 157 8.73 -9.20 -9.03
N GLY A 158 8.68 -8.76 -7.76
CA GLY A 158 9.56 -9.25 -6.71
C GLY A 158 9.36 -10.74 -6.43
N ASP A 159 10.46 -11.48 -6.28
CA ASP A 159 10.46 -12.92 -6.02
C ASP A 159 10.48 -13.28 -4.53
N THR A 160 10.47 -12.27 -3.66
CA THR A 160 10.59 -12.40 -2.20
C THR A 160 9.41 -11.82 -1.44
N THR A 161 9.18 -12.32 -0.22
CA THR A 161 8.33 -11.69 0.79
C THR A 161 8.94 -11.83 2.19
N PHE A 162 8.30 -11.29 3.23
CA PHE A 162 8.75 -11.34 4.62
C PHE A 162 7.85 -12.22 5.47
N LEU A 163 8.41 -13.29 6.03
CA LEU A 163 7.65 -14.31 6.77
C LEU A 163 8.26 -14.59 8.14
N ASN A 164 7.40 -14.78 9.13
CA ASN A 164 7.70 -15.55 10.34
C ASN A 164 7.15 -16.99 10.20
N GLU A 165 7.38 -17.85 11.19
CA GLU A 165 6.92 -19.25 11.14
C GLU A 165 5.40 -19.40 10.99
N ARG A 166 4.62 -18.55 11.67
CA ARG A 166 3.17 -18.64 11.68
C ARG A 166 2.58 -18.29 10.31
N LEU A 167 3.03 -17.19 9.70
CA LEU A 167 2.59 -16.79 8.37
C LEU A 167 3.11 -17.75 7.29
N ALA A 168 4.33 -18.24 7.43
CA ALA A 168 4.89 -19.24 6.52
C ALA A 168 4.04 -20.53 6.49
N LYS A 169 3.63 -21.04 7.67
CA LYS A 169 2.70 -22.17 7.77
C LYS A 169 1.35 -21.88 7.12
N PHE A 170 0.80 -20.68 7.34
CA PHE A 170 -0.46 -20.25 6.72
C PHE A 170 -0.36 -20.18 5.19
N TYR A 171 0.81 -19.85 4.66
CA TYR A 171 1.09 -19.79 3.23
C TYR A 171 1.58 -21.08 2.60
N GLY A 172 1.88 -22.11 3.39
CA GLY A 172 2.47 -23.36 2.89
C GLY A 172 3.95 -23.26 2.52
N VAL A 173 4.68 -22.27 3.05
CA VAL A 173 6.11 -22.06 2.80
C VAL A 173 6.93 -22.78 3.88
N PRO A 174 7.70 -23.84 3.55
CA PRO A 174 8.54 -24.55 4.51
C PRO A 174 9.83 -23.78 4.84
N GLY A 175 10.53 -24.21 5.90
CA GLY A 175 11.89 -23.74 6.21
C GLY A 175 11.98 -22.44 7.02
N VAL A 176 10.85 -21.82 7.39
CA VAL A 176 10.82 -20.65 8.29
C VAL A 176 10.47 -21.08 9.72
N THR A 177 11.27 -20.66 10.70
CA THR A 177 11.14 -21.05 12.11
C THR A 177 11.28 -19.85 13.05
N GLY A 178 10.49 -19.78 14.11
CA GLY A 178 10.48 -18.68 15.07
C GLY A 178 9.60 -17.48 14.67
N GLY A 179 9.47 -16.53 15.60
CA GLY A 179 8.59 -15.37 15.49
C GLY A 179 9.14 -14.19 14.68
N GLU A 180 10.44 -14.19 14.38
CA GLU A 180 11.09 -13.10 13.64
C GLU A 180 10.85 -13.19 12.13
N PHE A 181 10.46 -12.06 11.55
CA PHE A 181 10.26 -11.90 10.12
C PHE A 181 11.60 -11.93 9.39
N ARG A 182 11.66 -12.68 8.30
CA ARG A 182 12.84 -12.74 7.41
C ARG A 182 12.40 -12.71 5.96
N GLU A 183 13.29 -12.21 5.12
CA GLU A 183 13.14 -12.26 3.68
C GLU A 183 13.27 -13.70 3.17
N VAL A 184 12.30 -14.14 2.36
CA VAL A 184 12.22 -15.51 1.82
C VAL A 184 11.87 -15.42 0.33
N LYS A 185 12.56 -16.19 -0.51
CA LYS A 185 12.19 -16.38 -1.92
C LYS A 185 10.95 -17.26 -2.00
N VAL A 186 9.90 -16.79 -2.69
CA VAL A 186 8.57 -17.39 -2.60
C VAL A 186 7.86 -17.65 -3.93
N VAL A 187 8.53 -17.44 -5.07
CA VAL A 187 7.95 -17.67 -6.40
C VAL A 187 7.41 -19.09 -6.57
N GLU A 188 8.14 -20.09 -6.07
CA GLU A 188 7.74 -21.51 -6.11
C GLU A 188 6.47 -21.81 -5.29
N TYR A 189 6.06 -20.89 -4.41
CA TYR A 189 4.86 -20.99 -3.58
C TYR A 189 3.75 -20.06 -4.05
N HIS A 190 3.82 -19.60 -5.31
CA HIS A 190 2.88 -18.65 -5.90
C HIS A 190 2.75 -17.41 -5.01
N ARG A 191 3.88 -16.81 -4.62
CA ARG A 191 3.90 -15.52 -3.93
C ARG A 191 5.07 -14.68 -4.42
N GLY A 192 5.04 -13.40 -4.06
CA GLY A 192 6.04 -12.43 -4.46
C GLY A 192 5.39 -11.08 -4.73
N GLY A 193 6.12 -10.01 -4.40
CA GLY A 193 5.65 -8.64 -4.55
C GLY A 193 4.28 -8.40 -3.91
N LEU A 194 3.59 -7.36 -4.37
CA LEU A 194 2.30 -6.90 -3.90
C LEU A 194 1.16 -7.87 -4.25
N LEU A 195 1.23 -8.52 -5.42
CA LEU A 195 0.17 -9.37 -5.94
C LEU A 195 -0.03 -10.66 -5.13
N GLY A 196 1.06 -11.18 -4.55
CA GLY A 196 1.04 -12.37 -3.69
C GLY A 196 0.82 -12.09 -2.19
N MET A 197 0.72 -10.82 -1.77
CA MET A 197 0.57 -10.45 -0.35
C MET A 197 -0.84 -10.75 0.17
N GLY A 198 -0.93 -11.45 1.30
CA GLY A 198 -2.22 -11.83 1.88
C GLY A 198 -3.08 -10.62 2.26
N ALA A 199 -2.47 -9.53 2.73
CA ALA A 199 -3.19 -8.31 3.08
C ALA A 199 -3.92 -7.68 1.87
N MET A 200 -3.29 -7.66 0.70
CA MET A 200 -3.91 -7.11 -0.52
C MET A 200 -5.02 -8.02 -1.02
N LEU A 201 -4.74 -9.32 -1.11
CA LEU A 201 -5.69 -10.34 -1.58
C LEU A 201 -6.94 -10.42 -0.72
N THR A 202 -6.77 -10.25 0.60
CA THR A 202 -7.87 -10.25 1.57
C THR A 202 -8.69 -8.96 1.49
N LYS A 203 -8.03 -7.79 1.49
CA LYS A 203 -8.73 -6.50 1.47
C LYS A 203 -9.55 -6.27 0.19
N THR A 204 -9.17 -6.94 -0.90
CA THR A 204 -9.87 -6.90 -2.19
C THR A 204 -10.89 -8.04 -2.36
N SER A 205 -11.21 -8.77 -1.29
CA SER A 205 -12.21 -9.84 -1.28
C SER A 205 -13.50 -9.42 -0.54
N ARG A 206 -14.49 -10.32 -0.53
CA ARG A 206 -15.74 -10.19 0.24
C ARG A 206 -15.71 -11.14 1.45
N PRO A 207 -16.58 -10.95 2.46
CA PRO A 207 -16.54 -11.75 3.70
C PRO A 207 -16.51 -13.26 3.51
N HIS A 208 -17.23 -13.77 2.52
CA HIS A 208 -17.38 -15.20 2.27
C HIS A 208 -16.76 -15.70 0.96
N ARG A 209 -16.22 -14.81 0.11
CA ARG A 209 -15.75 -15.16 -1.25
C ARG A 209 -14.77 -14.15 -1.84
N THR A 210 -14.11 -14.54 -2.93
CA THR A 210 -13.25 -13.67 -3.73
C THR A 210 -14.09 -12.67 -4.51
N SER A 211 -13.44 -11.66 -5.10
CA SER A 211 -14.11 -10.73 -6.00
C SER A 211 -13.15 -10.30 -7.12
N PRO A 212 -13.22 -10.93 -8.30
CA PRO A 212 -12.41 -10.55 -9.46
C PRO A 212 -12.57 -9.06 -9.78
N VAL A 213 -13.80 -8.55 -9.73
CA VAL A 213 -14.08 -7.13 -10.03
C VAL A 213 -13.35 -6.19 -9.06
N VAL A 214 -13.40 -6.46 -7.75
CA VAL A 214 -12.74 -5.59 -6.75
C VAL A 214 -11.22 -5.74 -6.83
N ARG A 215 -10.70 -6.95 -7.04
CA ARG A 215 -9.26 -7.20 -7.25
C ARG A 215 -8.75 -6.47 -8.49
N GLY A 216 -9.45 -6.61 -9.60
CA GLY A 216 -9.11 -5.97 -10.87
C GLY A 216 -9.18 -4.45 -10.79
N ASP A 217 -10.21 -3.89 -10.13
CA ASP A 217 -10.35 -2.44 -9.95
C ASP A 217 -9.24 -1.88 -9.07
N TYR A 218 -8.85 -2.61 -8.01
CA TYR A 218 -7.68 -2.26 -7.20
C TYR A 218 -6.41 -2.21 -8.04
N LEU A 219 -6.14 -3.24 -8.86
CA LEU A 219 -4.97 -3.24 -9.73
C LEU A 219 -5.03 -2.10 -10.76
N HIS A 220 -6.19 -1.89 -11.38
CA HIS A 220 -6.36 -0.87 -12.41
C HIS A 220 -6.20 0.56 -11.87
N THR A 221 -6.79 0.86 -10.70
CA THR A 221 -6.85 2.22 -10.17
C THR A 221 -5.75 2.55 -9.18
N VAL A 222 -5.35 1.59 -8.33
CA VAL A 222 -4.38 1.82 -7.25
C VAL A 222 -2.97 1.50 -7.71
N VAL A 223 -2.77 0.37 -8.38
CA VAL A 223 -1.44 -0.09 -8.80
C VAL A 223 -1.02 0.55 -10.11
N LEU A 224 -1.89 0.53 -11.13
CA LEU A 224 -1.61 1.12 -12.44
C LEU A 224 -1.91 2.61 -12.53
N GLY A 225 -2.62 3.19 -11.55
CA GLY A 225 -2.91 4.62 -11.48
C GLY A 225 -3.91 5.14 -12.53
N ASN A 226 -4.72 4.26 -13.13
CA ASN A 226 -5.74 4.67 -14.09
C ASN A 226 -7.01 5.19 -13.40
N THR A 227 -7.82 5.94 -14.12
CA THR A 227 -9.13 6.42 -13.65
C THR A 227 -10.26 5.50 -14.10
N SER A 228 -11.14 5.12 -13.19
CA SER A 228 -12.38 4.38 -13.49
C SER A 228 -13.60 5.24 -13.15
N PRO A 229 -14.61 5.38 -14.04
CA PRO A 229 -15.84 6.08 -13.72
C PRO A 229 -16.65 5.30 -12.66
N PRO A 230 -17.50 5.97 -11.88
CA PRO A 230 -18.37 5.27 -10.93
C PRO A 230 -19.30 4.30 -11.66
N PRO A 231 -19.65 3.16 -11.06
CA PRO A 231 -20.57 2.20 -11.67
C PRO A 231 -21.95 2.85 -11.94
N PRO A 232 -22.64 2.50 -13.03
CA PRO A 232 -23.95 3.06 -13.33
C PRO A 232 -24.97 2.73 -12.24
N ALA A 233 -25.79 3.71 -11.84
CA ALA A 233 -26.72 3.57 -10.71
C ALA A 233 -27.84 2.53 -10.95
N SER A 234 -28.12 2.19 -12.21
CA SER A 234 -29.23 1.32 -12.63
C SER A 234 -28.85 -0.16 -12.81
N VAL A 235 -27.62 -0.56 -12.46
CA VAL A 235 -27.19 -1.95 -12.62
C VAL A 235 -27.75 -2.82 -11.49
N PRO A 236 -28.54 -3.87 -11.79
CA PRO A 236 -28.96 -4.84 -10.78
C PRO A 236 -27.71 -5.50 -10.17
N LYS A 237 -27.63 -5.56 -8.85
CA LYS A 237 -26.57 -6.33 -8.19
C LYS A 237 -26.66 -7.78 -8.67
N LEU A 238 -25.56 -8.32 -9.19
CA LEU A 238 -25.45 -9.77 -9.36
C LEU A 238 -25.65 -10.41 -7.98
N ASP A 239 -26.58 -11.36 -7.88
CA ASP A 239 -26.66 -12.23 -6.71
C ASP A 239 -25.52 -13.24 -6.76
N GLU A 240 -24.35 -12.77 -6.34
CA GLU A 240 -23.13 -13.57 -6.28
C GLU A 240 -23.07 -14.40 -4.98
N SER A 241 -24.07 -14.33 -4.10
CA SER A 241 -23.99 -14.92 -2.75
C SER A 241 -23.96 -16.46 -2.74
N SER A 242 -24.39 -17.08 -3.83
CA SER A 242 -24.53 -18.53 -4.00
C SER A 242 -23.68 -19.13 -5.14
N LEU A 243 -22.90 -18.32 -5.85
CA LEU A 243 -22.15 -18.76 -7.04
C LEU A 243 -20.76 -19.30 -6.67
N LYS A 244 -20.44 -20.50 -7.17
CA LYS A 244 -19.08 -21.08 -7.20
C LYS A 244 -18.15 -20.27 -8.12
N PRO A 245 -16.81 -20.34 -7.98
CA PRO A 245 -15.87 -19.57 -8.82
C PRO A 245 -16.07 -19.73 -10.33
N ALA A 246 -16.26 -20.96 -10.84
CA ALA A 246 -16.56 -21.19 -12.26
C ALA A 246 -17.86 -20.48 -12.68
N SER A 247 -18.92 -20.60 -11.88
CA SER A 247 -20.19 -19.91 -12.13
C SER A 247 -20.10 -18.39 -11.91
N LEU A 248 -19.15 -17.89 -11.11
CA LEU A 248 -18.92 -16.46 -10.91
C LEU A 248 -18.26 -15.86 -12.15
N ARG A 249 -17.23 -16.51 -12.70
CA ARG A 249 -16.61 -16.11 -13.96
C ARG A 249 -17.64 -16.12 -15.09
N GLU A 250 -18.41 -17.20 -15.25
CA GLU A 250 -19.47 -17.27 -16.25
C GLU A 250 -20.56 -16.20 -16.04
N ALA A 251 -20.94 -15.91 -14.80
CA ALA A 251 -21.91 -14.86 -14.49
C ALA A 251 -21.37 -13.47 -14.83
N LEU A 252 -20.10 -13.18 -14.51
CA LEU A 252 -19.44 -11.93 -14.88
C LEU A 252 -19.29 -11.81 -16.40
N MET A 253 -18.93 -12.89 -17.11
CA MET A 253 -18.86 -12.90 -18.57
C MET A 253 -20.22 -12.60 -19.21
N ARG A 254 -21.31 -13.18 -18.69
CA ARG A 254 -22.67 -12.85 -19.13
C ARG A 254 -23.05 -11.42 -18.80
N HIS A 255 -22.63 -10.90 -17.65
CA HIS A 255 -22.86 -9.51 -17.26
C HIS A 255 -22.16 -8.52 -18.21
N ARG A 256 -20.98 -8.88 -18.71
CA ARG A 256 -20.22 -8.10 -19.69
C ARG A 256 -20.85 -8.04 -21.08
N GLU A 257 -21.84 -8.87 -21.39
CA GLU A 257 -22.56 -8.78 -22.67
C GLU A 257 -23.37 -7.47 -22.78
N ASP A 258 -23.67 -6.82 -21.65
CA ASP A 258 -24.26 -5.48 -21.65
C ASP A 258 -23.21 -4.43 -22.08
N PRO A 259 -23.44 -3.68 -23.17
CA PRO A 259 -22.52 -2.64 -23.65
C PRO A 259 -22.25 -1.54 -22.61
N ALA A 260 -23.15 -1.32 -21.64
CA ALA A 260 -22.91 -0.36 -20.56
C ALA A 260 -21.92 -0.88 -19.52
N CYS A 261 -21.78 -2.21 -19.39
CA CYS A 261 -20.91 -2.85 -18.41
C CYS A 261 -19.53 -3.22 -18.99
N SER A 262 -19.47 -3.59 -20.28
CA SER A 262 -18.21 -4.00 -20.93
C SER A 262 -17.12 -2.93 -20.89
N VAL A 263 -17.49 -1.65 -20.99
CA VAL A 263 -16.57 -0.50 -21.05
C VAL A 263 -15.54 -0.49 -19.90
N CYS A 264 -15.97 -0.84 -18.69
CA CYS A 264 -15.07 -0.91 -17.53
C CYS A 264 -14.53 -2.33 -17.32
N HIS A 265 -15.40 -3.34 -17.45
CA HIS A 265 -15.04 -4.72 -17.13
C HIS A 265 -14.02 -5.33 -18.09
N GLU A 266 -13.90 -4.86 -19.32
CA GLU A 266 -12.82 -5.25 -20.24
C GLU A 266 -11.41 -4.93 -19.71
N ARG A 267 -11.28 -3.92 -18.84
CA ARG A 267 -9.99 -3.49 -18.27
C ARG A 267 -9.75 -4.09 -16.89
N ILE A 268 -10.83 -4.35 -16.15
CA ILE A 268 -10.81 -4.75 -14.74
C ILE A 268 -10.79 -6.27 -14.61
N ASP A 269 -11.73 -6.95 -15.24
CA ASP A 269 -11.95 -8.38 -15.02
C ASP A 269 -10.74 -9.24 -15.39
N PRO A 270 -10.01 -8.98 -16.51
CA PRO A 270 -8.79 -9.73 -16.82
C PRO A 270 -7.76 -9.68 -15.70
N LEU A 271 -7.56 -8.51 -15.08
CA LEU A 271 -6.63 -8.32 -13.96
C LEU A 271 -7.13 -9.00 -12.68
N GLY A 272 -8.45 -9.05 -12.48
CA GLY A 272 -9.05 -9.72 -11.34
C GLY A 272 -8.97 -11.23 -11.42
N PHE A 273 -9.23 -11.79 -12.61
CA PHE A 273 -9.24 -13.23 -12.86
C PHE A 273 -7.90 -13.89 -12.61
N THR A 274 -6.79 -13.20 -12.90
CA THR A 274 -5.45 -13.73 -12.64
C THR A 274 -5.19 -14.02 -11.16
N LEU A 275 -5.92 -13.36 -10.25
CA LEU A 275 -5.79 -13.57 -8.82
C LEU A 275 -6.80 -14.57 -8.24
N GLU A 276 -7.67 -15.19 -9.05
CA GLU A 276 -8.70 -16.10 -8.51
C GLU A 276 -8.17 -17.42 -7.95
N SER A 277 -6.91 -17.76 -8.24
CA SER A 277 -6.20 -18.83 -7.55
C SER A 277 -5.83 -18.48 -6.10
N TYR A 278 -6.25 -17.34 -5.57
CA TYR A 278 -6.16 -17.03 -4.14
C TYR A 278 -7.54 -16.95 -3.51
N ASP A 279 -7.73 -17.66 -2.39
CA ASP A 279 -8.96 -17.62 -1.61
C ASP A 279 -9.17 -16.24 -0.94
N PRO A 280 -10.32 -16.02 -0.26
CA PRO A 280 -10.65 -14.71 0.33
C PRO A 280 -9.71 -14.27 1.45
N ILE A 281 -8.90 -15.20 1.99
CA ILE A 281 -7.92 -14.93 3.04
C ILE A 281 -6.49 -14.98 2.51
N GLY A 282 -6.33 -14.94 1.18
CA GLY A 282 -5.04 -14.82 0.50
C GLY A 282 -4.22 -16.10 0.44
N ARG A 283 -4.81 -17.29 0.70
CA ARG A 283 -4.12 -18.58 0.49
C ARG A 283 -4.23 -19.01 -0.96
N TYR A 284 -3.16 -19.59 -1.48
CA TYR A 284 -3.19 -20.17 -2.81
C TYR A 284 -4.10 -21.41 -2.84
N ARG A 285 -4.94 -21.48 -3.88
CA ARG A 285 -5.95 -22.49 -4.10
C ARG A 285 -6.06 -22.73 -5.61
N PRO A 286 -5.54 -23.86 -6.14
CA PRO A 286 -5.62 -24.16 -7.57
C PRO A 286 -7.00 -24.69 -8.02
N ASN A 287 -7.82 -25.18 -7.09
CA ASN A 287 -9.11 -25.79 -7.36
C ASN A 287 -10.21 -25.17 -6.49
N ASP A 288 -11.42 -25.00 -7.02
CA ASP A 288 -12.55 -24.52 -6.25
C ASP A 288 -13.06 -25.55 -5.23
N ASP A 289 -14.05 -25.15 -4.43
CA ASP A 289 -14.65 -25.99 -3.38
C ASP A 289 -15.32 -27.27 -3.94
N SER A 290 -15.52 -27.36 -5.26
CA SER A 290 -16.01 -28.57 -5.95
C SER A 290 -14.91 -29.43 -6.56
N GLY A 291 -13.65 -29.05 -6.40
CA GLY A 291 -12.49 -29.73 -6.96
C GLY A 291 -12.16 -29.36 -8.41
N THR A 292 -12.90 -28.41 -9.00
CA THR A 292 -12.67 -27.96 -10.38
C THR A 292 -11.48 -27.01 -10.43
N ALA A 293 -10.59 -27.18 -11.40
CA ALA A 293 -9.46 -26.26 -11.58
C ALA A 293 -9.96 -24.83 -11.82
N ILE A 294 -9.35 -23.86 -11.15
CA ILE A 294 -9.71 -22.45 -11.29
C ILE A 294 -9.05 -21.91 -12.56
N ASP A 295 -9.86 -21.35 -13.45
CA ASP A 295 -9.39 -20.58 -14.59
C ASP A 295 -8.94 -19.19 -14.13
N ASN A 296 -7.62 -19.02 -14.01
CA ASN A 296 -6.95 -17.77 -13.65
C ASN A 296 -6.35 -17.04 -14.86
N THR A 297 -6.93 -17.24 -16.04
CA THR A 297 -6.52 -16.52 -17.25
C THR A 297 -7.35 -15.24 -17.45
N GLY A 298 -6.72 -14.24 -18.06
CA GLY A 298 -7.35 -13.00 -18.49
C GLY A 298 -6.82 -12.57 -19.86
N ALA A 299 -7.57 -11.74 -20.58
CA ALA A 299 -7.13 -11.14 -21.84
C ALA A 299 -7.42 -9.64 -21.83
N LEU A 300 -6.40 -8.82 -22.07
CA LEU A 300 -6.53 -7.37 -22.21
C LEU A 300 -7.13 -7.00 -23.57
N SER A 301 -7.57 -5.75 -23.72
CA SER A 301 -8.19 -5.25 -24.95
C SER A 301 -7.27 -5.26 -26.18
N ASP A 302 -5.95 -5.30 -25.98
CA ASP A 302 -4.95 -5.41 -27.04
C ASP A 302 -4.61 -6.85 -27.42
N GLY A 303 -5.26 -7.83 -26.78
CA GLY A 303 -5.04 -9.26 -26.98
C GLY A 303 -3.92 -9.86 -26.12
N THR A 304 -3.28 -9.08 -25.25
CA THR A 304 -2.30 -9.63 -24.29
C THR A 304 -2.97 -10.60 -23.34
N GLU A 305 -2.51 -11.85 -23.36
CA GLU A 305 -2.95 -12.89 -22.42
C GLU A 305 -2.23 -12.77 -21.08
N LEU A 306 -2.97 -12.95 -20.00
CA LEU A 306 -2.49 -12.95 -18.62
C LEU A 306 -2.80 -14.30 -17.97
N LYS A 307 -1.89 -14.82 -17.15
CA LYS A 307 -2.09 -16.08 -16.45
C LYS A 307 -1.49 -16.06 -15.06
N GLY A 308 -2.34 -16.04 -14.03
CA GLY A 308 -1.85 -16.01 -12.66
C GLY A 308 -0.95 -14.78 -12.41
N MET A 309 0.17 -14.99 -11.72
CA MET A 309 1.17 -13.93 -11.50
C MET A 309 2.30 -13.93 -12.54
N GLU A 310 2.24 -14.80 -13.55
CA GLU A 310 3.28 -14.97 -14.59
C GLU A 310 3.04 -14.05 -15.80
#